data_AF-A0A2D8XFY0-F1
#
_entry.id   AF-A0A2D8XFY0-F1
#
_cell.length_a   1.000
_cell.length_b   1.000
_cell.length_c   1.000
_cell.angle_alpha   90.00
_cell.angle_beta   90.00
_cell.angle_gamma   90.00
#
_symmetry.space_group_name_H-M   'P 1'
#
loop_
_entity.id
_entity.type
_entity.pdbx_description
1 polymer ?
#
loop_
_entity_poly.entity_id
_entity_poly.type
_entity_poly.pdbx_seq_one_letter_code
_entity_poly.pdbx_strand_id
1 'polypeptide(L)'
;MGLISKLVGKRGNPAEATIPAVPSGEAITRVMKSLATGAPEKVAKAGAEIATALNTVETAILAIDVVADLLVEAELLTATARETESTGRRALIANRYLTLLNTISGTVERAEHNGMNLLDGARNTYEIKLDSEERASIALHVANLTTDAEGLDLTSPREEFASQIEIERTIAEIDAARRTASRIADLFADSSAVLAERLARLDQDFGPDAAQATKPTGAGH
;
A
#
# COMPACT_ATOMS: atom_id res chain seq x y z
N MET A 1 71.84 49.55 9.80
CA MET A 1 71.37 50.80 9.18
C MET A 1 69.87 50.65 8.93
N GLY A 2 69.05 51.47 9.61
CA GLY A 2 67.60 51.60 9.40
C GLY A 2 66.72 50.56 10.10
N LEU A 3 65.66 50.84 10.86
CA LEU A 3 65.15 51.97 11.65
C LEU A 3 63.91 51.41 12.40
N ILE A 4 63.61 52.00 13.55
CA ILE A 4 62.69 51.55 14.61
C ILE A 4 61.25 52.07 14.34
N SER A 5 60.20 51.31 14.70
CA SER A 5 58.90 51.83 15.19
C SER A 5 58.02 50.67 15.71
N LYS A 6 57.80 50.50 17.04
CA LYS A 6 56.63 50.93 17.88
C LYS A 6 55.27 50.43 17.33
N LEU A 7 54.29 49.91 18.07
CA LEU A 7 53.99 49.75 19.51
C LEU A 7 52.78 48.77 19.64
N VAL A 8 52.79 47.93 20.68
CA VAL A 8 51.68 47.50 21.59
C VAL A 8 50.25 47.29 21.04
N GLY A 9 49.66 46.11 21.36
CA GLY A 9 48.20 45.99 21.41
C GLY A 9 47.59 44.62 21.69
N LYS A 10 47.50 44.26 22.98
CA LYS A 10 46.39 43.52 23.62
C LYS A 10 46.20 42.00 23.31
N ARG A 11 46.52 41.18 24.33
CA ARG A 11 46.02 39.80 24.50
C ARG A 11 44.50 39.81 24.66
N GLY A 12 43.80 38.97 23.91
CA GLY A 12 42.39 38.61 24.11
C GLY A 12 42.27 37.10 24.26
N ASN A 13 41.69 36.67 25.38
CA ASN A 13 41.35 35.29 25.76
C ASN A 13 40.30 34.70 24.77
N PRO A 14 40.20 33.37 24.56
CA PRO A 14 39.18 32.81 23.68
C PRO A 14 37.85 32.81 24.46
N ALA A 15 36.88 33.60 23.99
CA ALA A 15 35.51 33.51 24.49
C ALA A 15 34.84 32.34 23.79
N GLU A 16 34.59 31.30 24.58
CA GLU A 16 33.61 30.25 24.43
C GLU A 16 32.32 30.81 23.79
N ALA A 17 32.07 30.47 22.52
CA ALA A 17 30.84 30.82 21.84
C ALA A 17 29.74 29.87 22.31
N THR A 18 29.16 30.15 23.46
CA THR A 18 27.89 29.56 23.88
C THR A 18 26.83 30.03 22.89
N ILE A 19 26.36 29.13 22.01
CA ILE A 19 25.19 29.39 21.17
C ILE A 19 23.97 29.37 22.11
N PRO A 20 23.24 30.49 22.32
CA PRO A 20 22.03 30.43 23.11
C PRO A 20 20.92 29.84 22.24
N ALA A 21 20.56 28.60 22.50
CA ALA A 21 19.30 28.04 22.04
C ALA A 21 18.16 28.72 22.81
N VAL A 22 17.52 29.71 22.20
CA VAL A 22 16.23 30.22 22.64
C VAL A 22 15.26 30.06 21.47
N PRO A 23 14.22 29.24 21.57
CA PRO A 23 13.13 29.31 20.61
C PRO A 23 12.46 30.66 20.83
N SER A 24 12.64 31.59 19.90
CA SER A 24 12.02 32.91 20.02
C SER A 24 10.51 32.72 20.11
N GLY A 25 9.85 33.43 21.04
CA GLY A 25 8.38 33.37 21.19
C GLY A 25 7.65 33.69 19.88
N GLU A 26 8.32 34.36 18.94
CA GLU A 26 7.87 34.61 17.57
C GLU A 26 7.81 33.34 16.70
N ALA A 27 8.75 32.40 16.86
CA ALA A 27 8.70 31.09 16.23
C ALA A 27 7.53 30.26 16.80
N ILE A 28 7.35 30.28 18.12
CA ILE A 28 6.22 29.61 18.79
C ILE A 28 4.89 30.23 18.34
N THR A 29 4.80 31.55 18.24
CA THR A 29 3.59 32.26 17.79
C THR A 29 3.30 32.00 16.32
N ARG A 30 4.34 31.88 15.47
CA ARG A 30 4.18 31.52 14.05
C ARG A 30 3.69 30.09 13.89
N VAL A 31 4.22 29.14 14.67
CA VAL A 31 3.75 27.74 14.72
C VAL A 31 2.32 27.67 15.25
N MET A 32 1.99 28.39 16.32
CA MET A 32 0.62 28.48 16.86
C MET A 32 -0.35 29.07 15.82
N LYS A 33 0.09 30.09 15.06
CA LYS A 33 -0.74 30.74 14.05
C LYS A 33 -0.92 29.86 12.80
N SER A 34 0.08 29.08 12.40
CA SER A 34 -0.05 28.12 11.30
C SER A 34 -0.96 26.95 11.68
N LEU A 35 -0.90 26.48 12.93
CA LEU A 35 -1.82 25.47 13.46
C LEU A 35 -3.27 26.01 13.54
N ALA A 36 -3.46 27.29 13.86
CA ALA A 36 -4.77 27.93 13.92
C ALA A 36 -5.44 28.17 12.55
N THR A 37 -4.68 28.18 11.45
CA THR A 37 -5.19 28.38 10.08
C THR A 37 -5.50 27.08 9.33
N GLY A 38 -5.21 25.92 9.91
CA GLY A 38 -5.28 24.63 9.22
C GLY A 38 -4.17 24.44 8.17
N ALA A 39 -4.07 23.23 7.62
CA ALA A 39 -3.12 22.92 6.56
C ALA A 39 -3.40 23.76 5.30
N PRO A 40 -2.37 24.17 4.53
CA PRO A 40 -2.58 24.80 3.23
C PRO A 40 -3.45 23.92 2.33
N GLU A 41 -4.32 24.51 1.50
CA GLU A 41 -5.23 23.76 0.61
C GLU A 41 -4.52 22.67 -0.23
N LYS A 42 -3.29 22.97 -0.70
CA LYS A 42 -2.45 22.01 -1.43
C LYS A 42 -2.05 20.81 -0.57
N VAL A 43 -1.77 21.02 0.72
CA VAL A 43 -1.42 19.97 1.68
C VAL A 43 -2.64 19.13 2.01
N ALA A 44 -3.79 19.76 2.24
CA ALA A 44 -5.05 19.04 2.49
C ALA A 44 -5.45 18.16 1.29
N LYS A 45 -5.29 18.68 0.06
CA LYS A 45 -5.50 17.89 -1.14
C LYS A 45 -4.54 16.71 -1.21
N ALA A 46 -3.22 16.93 -1.04
CA ALA A 46 -2.24 15.85 -1.06
C ALA A 46 -2.51 14.78 0.01
N GLY A 47 -2.92 15.20 1.22
CA GLY A 47 -3.32 14.28 2.29
C GLY A 47 -4.54 13.44 1.93
N ALA A 48 -5.56 14.02 1.32
CA ALA A 48 -6.75 13.30 0.85
C ALA A 48 -6.41 12.28 -0.25
N GLU A 49 -5.50 12.62 -1.16
CA GLU A 49 -5.03 11.71 -2.22
C GLU A 49 -4.21 10.54 -1.62
N ILE A 50 -3.34 10.82 -0.63
CA ILE A 50 -2.59 9.78 0.10
C ILE A 50 -3.54 8.86 0.88
N ALA A 51 -4.53 9.42 1.56
CA ALA A 51 -5.53 8.63 2.29
C ALA A 51 -6.36 7.75 1.36
N THR A 52 -6.72 8.28 0.18
CA THR A 52 -7.39 7.49 -0.86
C THR A 52 -6.51 6.35 -1.35
N ALA A 53 -5.23 6.62 -1.62
CA ALA A 53 -4.25 5.61 -2.00
C ALA A 53 -4.13 4.50 -0.96
N LEU A 54 -4.05 4.87 0.33
CA LEU A 54 -3.98 3.95 1.45
C LEU A 54 -5.22 3.06 1.52
N ASN A 55 -6.43 3.62 1.44
CA ASN A 55 -7.67 2.86 1.44
C ASN A 55 -7.76 1.88 0.25
N THR A 56 -7.26 2.26 -0.93
CA THR A 56 -7.19 1.35 -2.08
C THR A 56 -6.24 0.18 -1.80
N VAL A 57 -5.07 0.44 -1.22
CA VAL A 57 -4.12 -0.62 -0.84
C VAL A 57 -4.71 -1.53 0.25
N GLU A 58 -5.37 -0.98 1.27
CA GLU A 58 -6.03 -1.76 2.31
C GLU A 58 -7.16 -2.63 1.76
N THR A 59 -7.97 -2.09 0.84
CA THR A 59 -9.01 -2.87 0.14
C THR A 59 -8.41 -4.06 -0.59
N ALA A 60 -7.27 -3.85 -1.27
CA ALA A 60 -6.56 -4.92 -1.94
C ALA A 60 -5.98 -5.95 -0.96
N ILE A 61 -5.39 -5.53 0.17
CA ILE A 61 -4.90 -6.44 1.22
C ILE A 61 -6.01 -7.34 1.73
N LEU A 62 -7.18 -6.78 2.05
CA LEU A 62 -8.34 -7.56 2.51
C LEU A 62 -8.79 -8.59 1.46
N ALA A 63 -8.77 -8.22 0.17
CA ALA A 63 -9.08 -9.15 -0.90
C ALA A 63 -8.01 -10.25 -1.05
N ILE A 64 -6.73 -9.92 -0.87
CA ILE A 64 -5.62 -10.89 -0.88
C ILE A 64 -5.79 -11.92 0.24
N ASP A 65 -6.17 -11.49 1.46
CA ASP A 65 -6.41 -12.39 2.59
C ASP A 65 -7.52 -13.40 2.27
N VAL A 66 -8.63 -12.92 1.69
CA VAL A 66 -9.72 -13.81 1.26
C VAL A 66 -9.27 -14.79 0.17
N VAL A 67 -8.46 -14.32 -0.80
CA VAL A 67 -7.89 -15.20 -1.82
C VAL A 67 -6.96 -16.24 -1.21
N ALA A 68 -6.13 -15.87 -0.23
CA ALA A 68 -5.23 -16.78 0.46
C ALA A 68 -6.01 -17.89 1.19
N ASP A 69 -7.11 -17.55 1.86
CA ASP A 69 -7.99 -18.53 2.51
C ASP A 69 -8.64 -19.48 1.49
N LEU A 70 -9.11 -18.97 0.35
CA LEU A 70 -9.68 -19.79 -0.72
C LEU A 70 -8.65 -20.74 -1.33
N LEU A 71 -7.37 -20.34 -1.43
CA LEU A 71 -6.28 -21.19 -1.89
C LEU A 71 -5.95 -22.31 -0.88
N VAL A 72 -6.08 -22.04 0.43
CA VAL A 72 -5.97 -23.08 1.47
C VAL A 72 -7.13 -24.08 1.36
N GLU A 73 -8.36 -23.62 1.09
CA GLU A 73 -9.48 -24.52 0.84
C GLU A 73 -9.24 -25.38 -0.42
N ALA A 74 -8.71 -24.78 -1.48
CA ALA A 74 -8.37 -25.49 -2.71
C ALA A 74 -7.30 -26.59 -2.50
N GLU A 75 -6.28 -26.31 -1.69
CA GLU A 75 -5.27 -27.30 -1.28
C GLU A 75 -5.92 -28.48 -0.56
N LEU A 76 -6.83 -28.22 0.39
CA LEU A 76 -7.54 -29.26 1.12
C LEU A 76 -8.41 -30.12 0.18
N LEU A 77 -9.12 -29.50 -0.76
CA LEU A 77 -9.93 -30.22 -1.74
C LEU A 77 -9.08 -31.13 -2.62
N THR A 78 -7.96 -30.64 -3.13
CA THR A 78 -7.09 -31.41 -4.01
C THR A 78 -6.35 -32.53 -3.27
N ALA A 79 -5.96 -32.31 -2.01
CA ALA A 79 -5.47 -33.39 -1.13
C ALA A 79 -6.55 -34.48 -0.92
N THR A 80 -7.80 -34.08 -0.68
CA THR A 80 -8.93 -35.01 -0.57
C THR A 80 -9.15 -35.78 -1.88
N ALA A 81 -9.06 -35.12 -3.04
CA ALA A 81 -9.19 -35.76 -4.35
C ALA A 81 -8.11 -36.82 -4.57
N ARG A 82 -6.86 -36.53 -4.19
CA ARG A 82 -5.73 -37.45 -4.28
C ARG A 82 -5.97 -38.75 -3.50
N GLU A 83 -6.52 -38.65 -2.29
CA GLU A 83 -6.78 -39.81 -1.42
C GLU A 83 -8.06 -40.57 -1.78
N THR A 84 -8.93 -39.97 -2.59
CA THR A 84 -10.21 -40.59 -3.00
C THR A 84 -9.97 -41.58 -4.13
N GLU A 85 -10.41 -42.84 -4.02
CA GLU A 85 -10.29 -43.81 -5.12
C GLU A 85 -11.42 -43.70 -6.17
N SER A 86 -12.60 -43.28 -5.73
CA SER A 86 -13.79 -43.21 -6.58
C SER A 86 -13.73 -42.01 -7.52
N THR A 87 -13.71 -42.28 -8.83
CA THR A 87 -13.75 -41.25 -9.89
C THR A 87 -14.98 -40.35 -9.78
N GLY A 88 -16.16 -40.91 -9.48
CA GLY A 88 -17.38 -40.11 -9.29
C GLY A 88 -17.31 -39.15 -8.10
N ARG A 89 -16.61 -39.53 -7.02
CA ARG A 89 -16.37 -38.62 -5.88
C ARG A 89 -15.35 -37.54 -6.24
N ARG A 90 -14.29 -37.88 -6.98
CA ARG A 90 -13.32 -36.90 -7.49
C ARG A 90 -13.96 -35.85 -8.37
N ALA A 91 -14.92 -36.23 -9.22
CA ALA A 91 -15.68 -35.30 -10.05
C ALA A 91 -16.48 -34.27 -9.22
N LEU A 92 -17.08 -34.69 -8.10
CA LEU A 92 -17.75 -33.75 -7.18
C LEU A 92 -16.76 -32.76 -6.55
N ILE A 93 -15.56 -33.22 -6.21
CA ILE A 93 -14.49 -32.37 -5.68
C ILE A 93 -14.01 -31.38 -6.74
N ALA A 94 -13.82 -31.82 -7.98
CA ALA A 94 -13.45 -30.96 -9.11
C ALA A 94 -14.47 -29.84 -9.34
N ASN A 95 -15.78 -30.15 -9.27
CA ASN A 95 -16.84 -29.15 -9.36
C ASN A 95 -16.78 -28.10 -8.22
N ARG A 96 -16.46 -28.52 -7.00
CA ARG A 96 -16.26 -27.59 -5.88
C ARG A 96 -15.02 -26.73 -6.08
N TYR A 97 -13.93 -27.31 -6.59
CA TYR A 97 -12.73 -26.54 -6.95
C TYR A 97 -13.03 -25.50 -8.04
N LEU A 98 -13.81 -25.84 -9.07
CA LEU A 98 -14.24 -24.87 -10.08
C LEU A 98 -15.06 -23.71 -9.46
N THR A 99 -15.91 -24.02 -8.48
CA THR A 99 -16.63 -22.98 -7.72
C THR A 99 -15.67 -22.06 -6.96
N LEU A 100 -14.59 -22.60 -6.39
CA LEU A 100 -13.55 -21.79 -5.74
C LEU A 100 -12.84 -20.88 -6.75
N LEU A 101 -12.49 -21.37 -7.95
CA LEU A 101 -11.87 -20.52 -8.98
C LEU A 101 -12.76 -19.32 -9.31
N ASN A 102 -14.06 -19.55 -9.53
CA ASN A 102 -15.01 -18.47 -9.76
C ASN A 102 -15.13 -17.50 -8.57
N THR A 103 -15.02 -18.02 -7.35
CA THR A 103 -15.06 -17.20 -6.13
C THR A 103 -13.81 -16.35 -5.96
N ILE A 104 -12.63 -16.88 -6.33
CA ILE A 104 -11.36 -16.14 -6.38
C ILE A 104 -11.49 -15.01 -7.41
N SER A 105 -11.87 -15.31 -8.65
CA SER A 105 -12.03 -14.29 -9.70
C SER A 105 -13.03 -13.21 -9.30
N GLY A 106 -14.19 -13.59 -8.78
CA GLY A 106 -15.19 -12.64 -8.27
C GLY A 106 -14.72 -11.85 -7.05
N THR A 107 -13.72 -12.32 -6.29
CA THR A 107 -13.10 -11.55 -5.19
C THR A 107 -12.13 -10.51 -5.73
N VAL A 108 -11.30 -10.88 -6.70
CA VAL A 108 -10.39 -9.96 -7.39
C VAL A 108 -11.16 -8.84 -8.09
N GLU A 109 -12.22 -9.18 -8.83
CA GLU A 109 -13.07 -8.18 -9.52
C GLU A 109 -13.69 -7.16 -8.55
N ARG A 110 -14.11 -7.61 -7.36
CA ARG A 110 -14.74 -6.75 -6.34
C ARG A 110 -13.74 -5.95 -5.50
N ALA A 111 -12.44 -6.13 -5.69
CA ALA A 111 -11.39 -5.40 -4.96
C ALA A 111 -11.21 -3.95 -5.46
N GLU A 112 -12.03 -3.49 -6.41
CA GLU A 112 -12.01 -2.11 -6.89
C GLU A 112 -12.37 -1.11 -5.78
N HIS A 113 -11.52 -0.10 -5.60
CA HIS A 113 -11.79 1.05 -4.76
C HIS A 113 -11.59 2.35 -5.55
N ASN A 114 -12.61 3.21 -5.60
CA ASN A 114 -12.58 4.48 -6.34
C ASN A 114 -12.14 4.34 -7.81
N GLY A 115 -12.60 3.30 -8.52
CA GLY A 115 -12.23 3.07 -9.92
C GLY A 115 -10.82 2.50 -10.12
N MET A 116 -10.14 2.10 -9.04
CA MET A 116 -8.82 1.48 -9.06
C MET A 116 -8.90 0.07 -8.51
N ASN A 117 -8.59 -0.92 -9.36
CA ASN A 117 -8.38 -2.29 -8.93
C ASN A 117 -6.88 -2.60 -9.01
N LEU A 118 -6.28 -2.95 -7.87
CA LEU A 118 -4.85 -3.23 -7.77
C LEU A 118 -4.48 -4.71 -7.97
N LEU A 119 -5.45 -5.58 -8.24
CA LEU A 119 -5.28 -7.04 -8.26
C LEU A 119 -5.67 -7.69 -9.60
N ASP A 120 -6.24 -6.94 -10.54
CA ASP A 120 -6.77 -7.46 -11.80
C ASP A 120 -5.73 -7.57 -12.93
N GLY A 121 -4.52 -7.04 -12.73
CA GLY A 121 -3.48 -7.00 -13.75
C GLY A 121 -3.81 -6.13 -14.98
N ALA A 122 -4.89 -5.34 -14.98
CA ALA A 122 -5.34 -4.58 -16.16
C ALA A 122 -4.37 -3.47 -16.58
N ARG A 123 -3.45 -3.09 -15.69
CA ARG A 123 -2.36 -2.13 -15.92
C ARG A 123 -1.21 -2.43 -14.97
N ASN A 124 -0.06 -1.77 -15.18
CA ASN A 124 1.11 -1.96 -14.31
C ASN A 124 1.06 -1.10 -13.04
N THR A 125 0.52 0.12 -13.14
CA THR A 125 0.53 1.10 -12.05
C THR A 125 -0.66 2.05 -12.14
N TYR A 126 -1.11 2.56 -11.00
CA TYR A 126 -1.91 3.78 -10.89
C TYR A 126 -1.04 4.92 -10.40
N GLU A 127 -1.13 6.08 -11.05
CA GLU A 127 -0.41 7.27 -10.61
C GLU A 127 -1.38 8.25 -9.96
N ILE A 128 -1.11 8.60 -8.70
CA ILE A 128 -1.88 9.54 -7.91
C ILE A 128 -1.08 10.83 -7.78
N LYS A 129 -1.61 11.92 -8.35
CA LYS A 129 -0.93 13.23 -8.40
C LYS A 129 -1.18 14.00 -7.10
N LEU A 130 -0.10 14.40 -6.43
CA LEU A 130 -0.14 15.09 -5.14
C LEU A 130 -0.21 16.60 -5.27
N ASP A 131 0.13 17.17 -6.43
CA ASP A 131 0.01 18.60 -6.71
C ASP A 131 -0.63 18.88 -8.07
N SER A 132 -1.13 20.10 -8.26
CA SER A 132 -1.74 20.56 -9.51
C SER A 132 -0.73 20.78 -10.64
N GLU A 133 0.57 20.78 -10.32
CA GLU A 133 1.66 21.00 -11.28
C GLU A 133 2.29 19.67 -11.72
N GLU A 134 1.76 18.55 -11.24
CA GLU A 134 2.18 17.16 -11.48
C GLU A 134 3.67 16.89 -11.18
N ARG A 135 4.26 17.65 -10.25
CA ARG A 135 5.68 17.50 -9.89
C ARG A 135 5.91 16.46 -8.80
N ALA A 136 4.85 16.08 -8.10
CA ALA A 136 4.86 15.05 -7.08
C ALA A 136 3.72 14.05 -7.33
N SER A 137 4.06 12.76 -7.38
CA SER A 137 3.09 11.68 -7.55
C SER A 137 3.45 10.45 -6.71
N ILE A 138 2.46 9.58 -6.51
CA ILE A 138 2.58 8.26 -5.91
C ILE A 138 2.22 7.25 -6.98
N ALA A 139 3.10 6.29 -7.23
CA ALA A 139 2.80 5.13 -8.05
C ALA A 139 2.33 3.99 -7.14
N LEU A 140 1.10 3.53 -7.34
CA LEU A 140 0.59 2.30 -6.76
C LEU A 140 0.81 1.18 -7.77
N HIS A 141 1.58 0.17 -7.38
CA HIS A 141 1.78 -1.01 -8.20
C HIS A 141 0.53 -1.87 -8.23
N VAL A 142 0.23 -2.40 -9.42
CA VAL A 142 -0.86 -3.36 -9.62
C VAL A 142 -0.23 -4.75 -9.71
N ALA A 143 -0.86 -5.70 -9.02
CA ALA A 143 -0.57 -7.11 -9.14
C ALA A 143 -1.67 -7.81 -9.95
N ASN A 144 -1.41 -9.04 -10.37
CA ASN A 144 -2.41 -9.89 -11.00
C ASN A 144 -2.65 -11.13 -10.12
N LEU A 145 -3.84 -11.20 -9.52
CA LEU A 145 -4.32 -12.36 -8.75
C LEU A 145 -5.52 -13.04 -9.40
N THR A 146 -5.83 -12.71 -10.66
CA THR A 146 -6.83 -13.45 -11.43
C THR A 146 -6.43 -14.93 -11.57
N THR A 147 -7.39 -15.82 -11.81
CA THR A 147 -7.09 -17.25 -12.00
C THR A 147 -6.36 -17.57 -13.30
N ASP A 148 -6.21 -16.59 -14.18
CA ASP A 148 -5.64 -16.75 -15.52
C ASP A 148 -4.12 -16.95 -15.49
N ALA A 149 -3.56 -17.35 -16.63
CA ALA A 149 -2.13 -17.69 -16.77
C ALA A 149 -1.17 -16.54 -16.44
N GLU A 150 -1.61 -15.28 -16.59
CA GLU A 150 -0.81 -14.10 -16.22
C GLU A 150 -0.90 -13.75 -14.73
N GLY A 151 -1.83 -14.36 -14.00
CA GLY A 151 -2.05 -14.14 -12.57
C GLY A 151 -1.61 -15.34 -11.74
N LEU A 152 -2.57 -16.07 -11.20
CA LEU A 152 -2.36 -17.25 -10.35
C LEU A 152 -2.11 -18.53 -11.14
N ASP A 153 -2.39 -18.55 -12.44
CA ASP A 153 -2.22 -19.70 -13.34
C ASP A 153 -2.90 -20.97 -12.82
N LEU A 154 -4.16 -20.83 -12.39
CA LEU A 154 -4.97 -21.92 -11.85
C LEU A 154 -5.84 -22.54 -12.94
N THR A 155 -5.51 -23.76 -13.33
CA THR A 155 -6.21 -24.41 -14.43
C THR A 155 -7.51 -25.06 -13.95
N SER A 156 -8.61 -24.79 -14.66
CA SER A 156 -9.85 -25.55 -14.47
C SER A 156 -9.65 -27.04 -14.78
N PRO A 157 -10.11 -27.97 -13.92
CA PRO A 157 -9.95 -29.41 -14.16
C PRO A 157 -10.66 -29.81 -15.46
N ARG A 158 -9.92 -30.40 -16.39
CA ARG A 158 -10.40 -30.80 -17.72
C ARG A 158 -11.00 -32.19 -17.71
N GLU A 159 -10.50 -33.06 -16.83
CA GLU A 159 -10.93 -34.45 -16.69
C GLU A 159 -11.68 -34.68 -15.36
N GLU A 160 -12.15 -33.61 -14.71
CA GLU A 160 -12.86 -33.68 -13.44
C GLU A 160 -12.09 -34.47 -12.35
N PHE A 161 -10.76 -34.34 -12.33
CA PHE A 161 -9.86 -35.11 -11.47
C PHE A 161 -9.94 -36.63 -11.70
N ALA A 162 -10.27 -37.10 -12.91
CA ALA A 162 -10.27 -38.53 -13.22
C ALA A 162 -8.87 -39.16 -13.10
N SER A 163 -7.81 -38.40 -13.40
CA SER A 163 -6.43 -38.86 -13.36
C SER A 163 -5.64 -38.29 -12.18
N GLN A 164 -4.73 -39.10 -11.63
CA GLN A 164 -3.82 -38.63 -10.57
C GLN A 164 -2.90 -37.52 -11.08
N ILE A 165 -2.53 -37.56 -12.36
CA ILE A 165 -1.67 -36.57 -13.00
C ILE A 165 -2.32 -35.18 -12.97
N GLU A 166 -3.61 -35.08 -13.28
CA GLU A 166 -4.33 -33.81 -13.20
C GLU A 166 -4.37 -33.28 -11.77
N ILE A 167 -4.64 -34.14 -10.79
CA ILE A 167 -4.66 -33.76 -9.37
C ILE A 167 -3.31 -33.22 -8.91
N GLU A 168 -2.22 -33.94 -9.17
CA GLU A 168 -0.88 -33.50 -8.76
C GLU A 168 -0.46 -32.20 -9.46
N ARG A 169 -0.86 -32.01 -10.73
CA ARG A 169 -0.63 -30.75 -11.44
C ARG A 169 -1.37 -29.60 -10.73
N THR A 170 -2.65 -29.78 -10.43
CA THR A 170 -3.45 -28.75 -9.75
C THR A 170 -2.92 -28.45 -8.35
N ILE A 171 -2.43 -29.45 -7.59
CA ILE A 171 -1.75 -29.22 -6.31
C ILE A 171 -0.52 -28.31 -6.50
N ALA A 172 0.31 -28.60 -7.50
CA ALA A 172 1.50 -27.79 -7.77
C ALA A 172 1.15 -26.35 -8.20
N GLU A 173 0.09 -26.17 -8.99
CA GLU A 173 -0.48 -24.87 -9.37
C GLU A 173 -0.93 -24.09 -8.11
N ILE A 174 -1.69 -24.72 -7.20
CA ILE A 174 -2.13 -24.10 -5.94
C ILE A 174 -0.96 -23.68 -5.07
N ASP A 175 0.07 -24.53 -4.92
CA ASP A 175 1.27 -24.19 -4.16
C ASP A 175 2.02 -22.99 -4.74
N ALA A 176 2.08 -22.89 -6.07
CA ALA A 176 2.66 -21.73 -6.74
C ALA A 176 1.81 -20.48 -6.52
N ALA A 177 0.49 -20.58 -6.66
CA ALA A 177 -0.46 -19.50 -6.43
C ALA A 177 -0.37 -18.95 -5.00
N ARG A 178 -0.28 -19.82 -3.98
CA ARG A 178 -0.11 -19.42 -2.57
C ARG A 178 1.17 -18.62 -2.34
N ARG A 179 2.29 -19.07 -2.91
CA ARG A 179 3.56 -18.33 -2.85
C ARG A 179 3.43 -16.96 -3.53
N THR A 180 2.72 -16.88 -4.65
CA THR A 180 2.48 -15.61 -5.35
C THR A 180 1.60 -14.67 -4.53
N ALA A 181 0.47 -15.14 -4.00
CA ALA A 181 -0.41 -14.34 -3.13
C ALA A 181 0.33 -13.81 -1.89
N SER A 182 1.13 -14.65 -1.22
CA SER A 182 1.93 -14.23 -0.06
C SER A 182 2.95 -13.14 -0.42
N ARG A 183 3.69 -13.27 -1.52
CA ARG A 183 4.64 -12.23 -1.96
C ARG A 183 3.96 -10.90 -2.28
N ILE A 184 2.76 -10.96 -2.87
CA ILE A 184 1.98 -9.76 -3.20
C ILE A 184 1.44 -9.12 -1.92
N ALA A 185 0.99 -9.91 -0.94
CA ALA A 185 0.58 -9.41 0.38
C ALA A 185 1.72 -8.62 1.04
N ASP A 186 2.93 -9.17 1.06
CA ASP A 186 4.12 -8.51 1.64
C ASP A 186 4.39 -7.16 0.94
N LEU A 187 4.36 -7.13 -0.40
CA LEU A 187 4.55 -5.90 -1.18
C LEU A 187 3.50 -4.82 -0.85
N PHE A 188 2.26 -5.23 -0.67
CA PHE A 188 1.17 -4.30 -0.36
C PHE A 188 1.22 -3.83 1.10
N ALA A 189 1.64 -4.69 2.03
CA ALA A 189 1.90 -4.29 3.41
C ALA A 189 3.01 -3.24 3.50
N ASP A 190 4.11 -3.43 2.78
CA ASP A 190 5.20 -2.44 2.69
C ASP A 190 4.70 -1.11 2.08
N SER A 191 3.91 -1.18 1.01
CA SER A 191 3.32 -0.01 0.36
C SER A 191 2.39 0.76 1.31
N SER A 192 1.55 0.02 2.06
CA SER A 192 0.66 0.59 3.08
C SER A 192 1.44 1.29 4.19
N ALA A 193 2.51 0.65 4.71
CA ALA A 193 3.36 1.25 5.73
C ALA A 193 4.00 2.57 5.29
N VAL A 194 4.48 2.64 4.04
CA VAL A 194 5.06 3.88 3.46
C VAL A 194 4.00 4.97 3.33
N LEU A 195 2.78 4.64 2.88
CA LEU A 195 1.68 5.60 2.74
C LEU A 195 1.21 6.11 4.11
N ALA A 196 1.05 5.22 5.08
CA ALA A 196 0.68 5.56 6.45
C ALA A 196 1.73 6.47 7.12
N GLU A 197 3.01 6.18 6.95
CA GLU A 197 4.09 7.03 7.47
C GLU A 197 4.08 8.43 6.84
N ARG A 198 3.83 8.52 5.52
CA ARG A 198 3.68 9.82 4.83
C ARG A 198 2.49 10.61 5.35
N LEU A 199 1.35 9.95 5.57
CA LEU A 199 0.17 10.59 6.13
C LEU A 199 0.42 11.10 7.56
N ALA A 200 1.03 10.27 8.41
CA ALA A 200 1.40 10.64 9.78
C ALA A 200 2.38 11.83 9.83
N ARG A 201 3.33 11.92 8.90
CA ARG A 201 4.22 13.08 8.79
C ARG A 201 3.46 14.37 8.45
N LEU A 202 2.47 14.31 7.56
CA LEU A 202 1.63 15.48 7.25
C LEU A 202 0.86 15.96 8.49
N ASP A 203 0.30 15.04 9.26
CA ASP A 203 -0.40 15.40 10.50
C ASP A 203 0.56 15.95 11.56
N GLN A 204 1.79 15.45 11.65
CA GLN A 204 2.80 15.99 12.56
C GLN A 204 3.22 17.42 12.18
N ASP A 205 3.39 17.71 10.90
CA ASP A 205 3.89 18.99 10.41
C ASP A 205 2.80 20.09 10.39
N PHE A 206 1.53 19.71 10.19
CA PHE A 206 0.43 20.67 9.97
C PHE A 206 -0.72 20.56 10.98
N GLY A 207 -0.65 19.63 11.93
CA GLY A 207 -1.65 19.39 12.97
C GLY A 207 -2.58 18.22 12.65
N PRO A 208 -3.32 17.71 13.64
CA PRO A 208 -4.29 16.63 13.43
C PRO A 208 -5.34 17.09 12.41
N ASP A 209 -5.77 16.17 11.54
CA ASP A 209 -6.70 16.41 10.44
C ASP A 209 -6.15 17.28 9.29
N ALA A 210 -4.84 17.42 9.16
CA ALA A 210 -4.22 18.12 8.03
C ALA A 210 -4.60 17.52 6.67
N ALA A 211 -4.87 16.22 6.63
CA ALA A 211 -5.36 15.50 5.46
C ALA A 211 -6.88 15.63 5.22
N GLN A 212 -7.64 16.19 6.17
CA GLN A 212 -9.07 16.44 5.98
C GLN A 212 -9.26 17.79 5.30
N ALA A 213 -9.88 17.78 4.12
CA ALA A 213 -10.32 19.01 3.46
C ALA A 213 -11.35 19.72 4.34
N THR A 214 -10.91 20.69 5.13
CA THR A 214 -11.83 21.60 5.83
C THR A 214 -12.54 22.44 4.77
N LYS A 215 -13.76 22.04 4.41
CA LYS A 215 -14.72 23.01 3.87
C LYS A 215 -14.80 24.14 4.90
N PRO A 216 -14.52 25.40 4.56
CA PRO A 216 -14.80 26.49 5.49
C PRO A 216 -16.29 26.45 5.78
N THR A 217 -16.63 26.31 7.07
CA THR A 217 -17.97 26.53 7.59
C THR A 217 -18.38 27.93 7.14
N GLY A 218 -19.25 27.99 6.13
CA GLY A 218 -19.85 29.22 5.67
C GLY A 218 -20.68 29.83 6.78
N ALA A 219 -20.08 30.72 7.55
CA ALA A 219 -20.81 31.76 8.26
C ALA A 219 -21.19 32.81 7.22
N GLY A 220 -22.49 32.90 6.93
CA GLY A 220 -23.04 33.96 6.09
C GLY A 220 -24.41 33.60 5.53
N HIS A 221 -25.45 33.74 6.38
CA HIS A 221 -26.65 34.55 6.10
C HIS A 221 -27.42 34.77 7.41
#